data_AF-A0A6M0FD00-F1
#
_entry.id   AF-A0A6M0FD00-F1
#
_cell.length_a   1.000
_cell.length_b   1.000
_cell.length_c   1.000
_cell.angle_alpha   90.00
_cell.angle_beta   90.00
_cell.angle_gamma   90.00
#
_symmetry.space_group_name_H-M   'P 1'
#
loop_
_entity.id
_entity.type
_entity.pdbx_description
1 polymer ?
#
loop_
_entity_poly.entity_id
_entity_poly.type
_entity_poly.pdbx_seq_one_letter_code
_entity_poly.pdbx_strand_id
1 'polypeptide(L)'
;MPRKEFNPLFSIDEVKKLAIHQNVNVSEVDNLLDEIEENFKISISEKYKFMFYLAMINFLTPEEIAKITKHSYKNIYSDFNKNLGQYLKEYFYPQSQPLHFGITSLRRTLFSLDKKYFYQNNDDDLINILSNRPKENSEVKKKSKVEENIHDDSDCIH
;
A
#
# COMPACT_ATOMS: atom_id res chain seq x y z
N MET A 1 -18.71 24.27 -12.30
CA MET A 1 -17.25 24.00 -12.29
C MET A 1 -17.02 22.70 -13.05
N PRO A 2 -16.13 22.66 -14.05
CA PRO A 2 -15.77 21.39 -14.68
C PRO A 2 -15.12 20.48 -13.62
N ARG A 3 -15.63 19.26 -13.45
CA ARG A 3 -14.94 18.25 -12.63
C ARG A 3 -13.58 18.04 -13.30
N LYS A 4 -12.48 18.24 -12.57
CA LYS A 4 -11.15 17.84 -13.06
C LYS A 4 -11.25 16.38 -13.48
N GLU A 5 -11.00 16.11 -14.76
CA GLU A 5 -10.95 14.74 -15.28
C GLU A 5 -9.92 13.94 -14.48
N PHE A 6 -10.28 12.70 -14.16
CA PHE A 6 -9.35 11.78 -13.52
C PHE A 6 -8.25 11.45 -14.54
N ASN A 7 -7.07 12.03 -14.34
CA ASN A 7 -5.89 11.78 -15.16
C ASN A 7 -4.77 11.26 -14.23
N PRO A 8 -4.75 9.95 -13.92
CA PRO A 8 -3.78 9.34 -13.02
C PRO A 8 -2.37 9.35 -13.62
N LEU A 9 -1.34 9.20 -12.77
CA LEU A 9 0.06 9.05 -13.23
C LEU A 9 0.31 7.74 -13.97
N PHE A 10 -0.56 6.74 -13.79
CA PHE A 10 -0.51 5.43 -14.41
C PHE A 10 -1.90 5.08 -14.93
N SER A 11 -1.97 4.35 -16.03
CA SER A 11 -3.20 3.70 -16.49
C SER A 11 -3.63 2.57 -15.54
N ILE A 12 -4.91 2.16 -15.61
CA ILE A 12 -5.41 1.01 -14.85
C ILE A 12 -4.63 -0.27 -15.18
N ASP A 13 -4.23 -0.47 -16.43
CA ASP A 13 -3.46 -1.64 -16.88
C ASP A 13 -2.05 -1.67 -16.30
N GLU A 14 -1.39 -0.51 -16.19
CA GLU A 14 -0.07 -0.42 -15.54
C GLU A 14 -0.16 -0.78 -14.06
N VAL A 15 -1.20 -0.33 -13.36
CA VAL A 15 -1.38 -0.68 -11.95
C VAL A 15 -1.77 -2.14 -11.77
N LYS A 16 -2.57 -2.72 -12.68
CA LYS A 16 -2.82 -4.17 -12.71
C LYS A 16 -1.53 -4.97 -12.88
N LYS A 17 -0.63 -4.56 -13.79
CA LYS A 17 0.70 -5.18 -13.95
C LYS A 17 1.53 -5.09 -12.67
N LEU A 18 1.55 -3.93 -12.00
CA LEU A 18 2.24 -3.77 -10.72
C LEU A 18 1.63 -4.67 -9.62
N ALA A 19 0.32 -4.81 -9.59
CA ALA A 19 -0.37 -5.71 -8.67
C ALA A 19 0.02 -7.17 -8.93
N ILE A 20 0.05 -7.61 -10.20
CA ILE A 20 0.53 -8.96 -10.59
C ILE A 20 1.95 -9.20 -10.11
N HIS A 21 2.87 -8.23 -10.28
CA HIS A 21 4.25 -8.34 -9.77
C HIS A 21 4.33 -8.46 -8.23
N GLN A 22 3.27 -8.08 -7.52
CA GLN A 22 3.14 -8.27 -6.06
C GLN A 22 2.38 -9.56 -5.71
N ASN A 23 2.23 -10.48 -6.67
CA ASN A 23 1.46 -11.72 -6.61
C ASN A 23 -0.05 -11.52 -6.42
N VAL A 24 -0.61 -10.34 -6.73
CA VAL A 24 -2.06 -10.13 -6.67
C VAL A 24 -2.75 -10.87 -7.82
N ASN A 25 -3.76 -11.67 -7.50
CA ASN A 25 -4.65 -12.29 -8.47
C ASN A 25 -5.65 -11.25 -9.00
N VAL A 26 -5.26 -10.58 -10.09
CA VAL A 26 -6.07 -9.52 -10.72
C VAL A 26 -7.43 -10.04 -11.19
N SER A 27 -7.54 -11.30 -11.62
CA SER A 27 -8.81 -11.87 -12.07
C SER A 27 -9.84 -11.92 -10.93
N GLU A 28 -9.44 -12.36 -9.73
CA GLU A 28 -10.32 -12.40 -8.57
C GLU A 28 -10.70 -10.99 -8.10
N VAL A 29 -9.78 -10.02 -8.25
CA VAL A 29 -10.07 -8.62 -7.94
C VAL A 29 -11.10 -8.05 -8.93
N ASP A 30 -10.93 -8.27 -10.22
CA ASP A 30 -11.89 -7.83 -11.24
C ASP A 30 -13.26 -8.47 -11.00
N ASN A 31 -13.31 -9.79 -10.77
CA ASN A 31 -14.55 -10.50 -10.44
C ASN A 31 -15.25 -9.91 -9.22
N LEU A 32 -14.53 -9.62 -8.13
CA LEU A 32 -15.12 -8.97 -6.95
C LEU A 32 -15.71 -7.59 -7.29
N LEU A 33 -15.00 -6.77 -8.07
CA LEU A 33 -15.47 -5.44 -8.43
C LEU A 33 -16.72 -5.52 -9.31
N ASP A 34 -16.76 -6.47 -10.24
CA ASP A 34 -17.91 -6.71 -11.11
C ASP A 34 -19.11 -7.25 -10.31
N GLU A 35 -18.89 -8.21 -9.39
CA GLU A 35 -19.93 -8.69 -8.47
C GLU A 35 -20.51 -7.55 -7.62
N ILE A 36 -19.69 -6.61 -7.15
CA ILE A 36 -20.15 -5.43 -6.41
C ILE A 36 -21.02 -4.53 -7.29
N GLU A 37 -20.59 -4.24 -8.52
CA GLU A 37 -21.39 -3.46 -9.48
C GLU A 37 -22.74 -4.13 -9.75
N GLU A 38 -22.74 -5.45 -9.94
CA GLU A 38 -23.92 -6.25 -10.22
C GLU A 38 -24.87 -6.38 -9.02
N ASN A 39 -24.35 -6.69 -7.83
CA ASN A 39 -25.16 -6.94 -6.63
C ASN A 39 -25.78 -5.65 -6.09
N PHE A 40 -25.03 -4.55 -6.10
CA PHE A 40 -25.52 -3.26 -5.59
C PHE A 40 -26.13 -2.37 -6.68
N LYS A 41 -26.11 -2.80 -7.96
CA LYS A 41 -26.61 -2.03 -9.11
C LYS A 41 -25.98 -0.64 -9.18
N ILE A 42 -24.66 -0.59 -9.03
CA ILE A 42 -23.85 0.63 -9.08
C ILE A 42 -22.83 0.55 -10.22
N SER A 43 -22.26 1.70 -10.58
CA SER A 43 -21.02 1.74 -11.37
C SER A 43 -19.88 2.30 -10.53
N ILE A 44 -18.84 1.51 -10.36
CA ILE A 44 -17.59 1.89 -9.72
C ILE A 44 -16.75 2.60 -10.79
N SER A 45 -16.57 3.92 -10.63
CA SER A 45 -15.73 4.66 -11.56
C SER A 45 -14.30 4.10 -11.60
N GLU A 46 -13.64 4.19 -12.75
CA GLU A 46 -12.25 3.77 -12.96
C GLU A 46 -11.30 4.28 -11.87
N LYS A 47 -11.51 5.52 -11.39
CA LYS A 47 -10.77 6.10 -10.26
C LYS A 47 -10.79 5.22 -9.00
N TYR A 48 -11.93 4.67 -8.62
CA TYR A 48 -12.05 3.87 -7.40
C TYR A 48 -11.59 2.43 -7.61
N LYS A 49 -11.77 1.87 -8.82
CA LYS A 49 -11.11 0.61 -9.22
C LYS A 49 -9.59 0.76 -9.13
N PHE A 50 -9.04 1.86 -9.64
CA PHE A 50 -7.63 2.21 -9.56
C PHE A 50 -7.12 2.35 -8.12
N MET A 51 -7.86 3.06 -7.27
CA MET A 51 -7.53 3.17 -5.83
C MET A 51 -7.54 1.82 -5.12
N PHE A 52 -8.45 0.92 -5.50
CA PHE A 52 -8.49 -0.44 -4.97
C PHE A 52 -7.19 -1.18 -5.31
N TYR A 53 -6.78 -1.21 -6.59
CA TYR A 53 -5.53 -1.84 -7.00
C TYR A 53 -4.30 -1.25 -6.32
N LEU A 54 -4.23 0.08 -6.16
CA LEU A 54 -3.13 0.69 -5.40
C LEU A 54 -3.13 0.29 -3.92
N ALA A 55 -4.31 0.07 -3.32
CA ALA A 55 -4.40 -0.42 -1.95
C ALA A 55 -3.96 -1.88 -1.83
N MET A 56 -4.12 -2.69 -2.88
CA MET A 56 -3.59 -4.07 -2.94
C MET A 56 -2.05 -4.10 -3.02
N ILE A 57 -1.43 -3.03 -3.53
CA ILE A 57 0.02 -2.95 -3.67
C ILE A 57 0.66 -2.55 -2.33
N ASN A 58 1.48 -3.44 -1.77
CA ASN A 58 1.89 -3.36 -0.37
C ASN A 58 2.81 -2.20 0.04
N PHE A 59 3.39 -1.45 -0.91
CA PHE A 59 4.40 -0.44 -0.62
C PHE A 59 3.87 1.01 -0.62
N LEU A 60 2.59 1.25 -0.92
CA LEU A 60 2.05 2.62 -0.96
C LEU A 60 1.32 2.97 0.34
N THR A 61 1.68 4.09 0.95
CA THR A 61 0.93 4.73 2.02
C THR A 61 -0.37 5.35 1.48
N PRO A 62 -1.42 5.52 2.30
CA PRO A 62 -2.63 6.23 1.86
C PRO A 62 -2.36 7.65 1.35
N GLU A 63 -1.32 8.32 1.85
CA GLU A 63 -0.90 9.63 1.35
C GLU A 63 -0.32 9.56 -0.07
N GLU A 64 0.50 8.55 -0.37
CA GLU A 64 1.01 8.32 -1.73
C GLU A 64 -0.12 7.96 -2.70
N ILE A 65 -1.08 7.13 -2.26
CA ILE A 65 -2.28 6.82 -3.05
C ILE A 65 -3.06 8.11 -3.35
N ALA A 66 -3.21 9.01 -2.36
CA ALA A 66 -3.85 10.31 -2.56
C ALA A 66 -3.11 11.16 -3.60
N LYS A 67 -1.78 11.20 -3.54
CA LYS A 67 -0.94 11.93 -4.51
C LYS A 67 -1.10 11.37 -5.92
N ILE A 68 -1.00 10.05 -6.10
CA ILE A 68 -1.10 9.38 -7.41
C ILE A 68 -2.49 9.59 -8.03
N THR A 69 -3.54 9.56 -7.21
CA THR A 69 -4.93 9.72 -7.66
C THR A 69 -5.42 11.17 -7.68
N LYS A 70 -4.50 12.13 -7.45
CA LYS A 70 -4.78 13.58 -7.36
C LYS A 70 -5.96 13.88 -6.42
N HIS A 71 -6.04 13.12 -5.33
CA HIS A 71 -7.08 13.20 -4.31
C HIS A 71 -6.59 14.02 -3.11
N SER A 72 -7.50 14.74 -2.46
CA SER A 72 -7.20 15.33 -1.16
C SER A 72 -6.97 14.24 -0.12
N TYR A 73 -5.81 14.22 0.51
CA TYR A 73 -5.54 13.28 1.60
C TYR A 73 -6.59 13.35 2.73
N LYS A 74 -7.18 14.53 2.98
CA LYS A 74 -8.23 14.71 3.99
C LYS A 74 -9.53 13.95 3.67
N ASN A 75 -9.84 13.76 2.39
CA ASN A 75 -11.13 13.23 1.94
C ASN A 75 -11.01 11.82 1.32
N ILE A 76 -9.79 11.33 1.08
CA ILE A 76 -9.56 10.05 0.40
C ILE A 76 -10.28 8.89 1.09
N TYR A 77 -10.30 8.88 2.43
CA TYR A 77 -10.93 7.82 3.21
C TYR A 77 -12.46 7.87 3.11
N SER A 78 -13.06 9.06 3.28
CA SER A 78 -14.51 9.23 3.20
C SER A 78 -15.02 8.96 1.78
N ASP A 79 -14.30 9.44 0.77
CA ASP A 79 -14.69 9.30 -0.62
C ASP A 79 -14.52 7.85 -1.08
N PHE A 80 -13.42 7.20 -0.72
CA PHE A 80 -13.26 5.77 -0.98
C PHE A 80 -14.35 4.95 -0.30
N ASN A 81 -14.65 5.22 0.98
CA ASN A 81 -15.71 4.52 1.69
C ASN A 81 -17.08 4.71 1.01
N LYS A 82 -17.43 5.94 0.64
CA LYS A 82 -18.71 6.25 0.01
C LYS A 82 -18.88 5.59 -1.37
N ASN A 83 -17.80 5.46 -2.14
CA ASN A 83 -17.91 5.01 -3.53
C ASN A 83 -17.60 3.51 -3.72
N LEU A 84 -16.89 2.89 -2.78
CA LEU A 84 -16.51 1.49 -2.89
C LEU A 84 -16.48 0.78 -1.53
N GLY A 85 -15.90 1.40 -0.50
CA GLY A 85 -15.69 0.77 0.79
C GLY A 85 -16.96 0.28 1.48
N GLN A 86 -18.05 1.05 1.42
CA GLN A 86 -19.33 0.65 2.03
C GLN A 86 -19.89 -0.66 1.45
N TYR A 87 -19.57 -0.97 0.18
CA TYR A 87 -19.99 -2.21 -0.46
C TYR A 87 -19.02 -3.35 -0.15
N LEU A 88 -17.70 -3.07 -0.13
CA LEU A 88 -16.68 -4.03 0.28
C LEU A 88 -16.90 -4.54 1.71
N LYS A 89 -17.43 -3.67 2.59
CA LYS A 89 -17.79 -4.05 3.95
C LYS A 89 -18.76 -5.25 3.98
N GLU A 90 -19.75 -5.29 3.10
CA GLU A 90 -20.75 -6.36 3.06
C GLU A 90 -20.12 -7.71 2.68
N TYR A 91 -19.02 -7.70 1.91
CA TYR A 91 -18.28 -8.91 1.55
C TYR A 91 -17.34 -9.39 2.64
N PHE A 92 -16.57 -8.48 3.25
CA PHE A 92 -15.54 -8.86 4.21
C PHE A 92 -16.03 -8.96 5.65
N TYR A 93 -17.11 -8.25 5.98
CA TYR A 93 -17.64 -8.14 7.32
C TYR A 93 -19.18 -8.16 7.35
N PRO A 94 -19.82 -9.24 6.85
CA PRO A 94 -21.29 -9.34 6.76
C PRO A 94 -22.01 -9.35 8.13
N GLN A 95 -21.29 -9.67 9.22
CA GLN A 95 -21.87 -9.89 10.56
C GLN A 95 -21.33 -8.94 11.65
N SER A 96 -20.38 -8.04 11.33
CA SER A 96 -19.87 -7.07 12.32
C SER A 96 -19.37 -5.80 11.63
N GLN A 97 -19.47 -4.66 12.29
CA GLN A 97 -19.26 -3.38 11.63
C GLN A 97 -18.05 -2.64 12.17
N PRO A 98 -17.01 -2.40 11.36
CA PRO A 98 -16.50 -1.05 11.31
C PRO A 98 -17.57 -0.16 10.66
N LEU A 99 -17.86 1.00 11.25
CA LEU A 99 -18.76 2.01 10.65
C LEU A 99 -18.28 2.42 9.24
N HIS A 100 -16.96 2.34 9.03
CA HIS A 100 -16.29 2.70 7.77
C HIS A 100 -15.27 1.64 7.35
N PHE A 101 -15.32 1.26 6.08
CA PHE A 101 -14.35 0.40 5.45
C PHE A 101 -13.51 1.24 4.46
N GLY A 102 -12.43 1.82 4.98
CA GLY A 102 -11.51 2.66 4.19
C GLY A 102 -10.34 1.88 3.59
N ILE A 103 -9.46 2.58 2.88
CA ILE A 103 -8.22 2.03 2.29
C ILE A 103 -7.38 1.27 3.33
N THR A 104 -7.26 1.81 4.54
CA THR A 104 -6.51 1.15 5.63
C THR A 104 -7.19 -0.13 6.09
N SER A 105 -8.53 -0.12 6.20
CA SER A 105 -9.31 -1.32 6.55
C SER A 105 -9.16 -2.39 5.47
N LEU A 106 -9.26 -2.00 4.19
CA LEU A 106 -9.02 -2.88 3.06
C LEU A 106 -7.64 -3.52 3.16
N ARG A 107 -6.57 -2.71 3.29
CA ARG A 107 -5.20 -3.24 3.46
C ARG A 107 -5.11 -4.24 4.60
N ARG A 108 -5.57 -3.87 5.80
CA ARG A 108 -5.54 -4.77 6.97
C ARG A 108 -6.30 -6.06 6.72
N THR A 109 -7.49 -5.97 6.13
CA THR A 109 -8.33 -7.12 5.78
C THR A 109 -7.56 -8.06 4.86
N LEU A 110 -6.98 -7.53 3.77
CA LEU A 110 -6.21 -8.30 2.79
C LEU A 110 -4.95 -8.93 3.39
N PHE A 111 -4.26 -8.23 4.29
CA PHE A 111 -3.11 -8.76 5.00
C PHE A 111 -3.50 -9.85 6.02
N SER A 112 -4.67 -9.71 6.65
CA SER A 112 -5.17 -10.65 7.66
C SER A 112 -5.82 -11.89 7.05
N LEU A 113 -6.40 -11.77 5.86
CA LEU A 113 -6.99 -12.86 5.09
C LEU A 113 -5.89 -13.66 4.37
N ASP A 114 -4.90 -14.11 5.14
CA ASP A 114 -3.94 -15.19 4.84
C ASP A 114 -3.49 -15.28 3.37
N LYS A 115 -3.32 -14.16 2.66
CA LYS A 115 -3.05 -14.03 1.21
C LYS A 115 -3.95 -14.83 0.23
N LYS A 116 -4.77 -15.78 0.69
CA LYS A 116 -5.46 -16.79 -0.12
C LYS A 116 -6.55 -16.25 -1.04
N TYR A 117 -7.15 -15.12 -0.69
CA TYR A 117 -8.28 -14.58 -1.45
C TYR A 117 -7.85 -13.85 -2.71
N PHE A 118 -6.73 -13.11 -2.65
CA PHE A 118 -6.32 -12.24 -3.74
C PHE A 118 -4.84 -12.31 -4.06
N TYR A 119 -4.06 -13.20 -3.44
CA TYR A 119 -2.69 -13.45 -3.85
C TYR A 119 -2.55 -14.87 -4.38
N GLN A 120 -1.86 -14.99 -5.51
CA GLN A 120 -1.48 -16.29 -6.03
C GLN A 120 -0.49 -16.92 -5.03
N ASN A 121 -0.77 -18.14 -4.58
CA ASN A 121 0.13 -18.93 -3.74
C ASN A 121 1.36 -19.31 -4.58
N ASN A 122 2.34 -18.42 -4.66
CA ASN A 122 3.67 -18.74 -5.18
C ASN A 122 4.56 -19.08 -3.98
N ASP A 123 4.48 -20.34 -3.53
CA ASP A 123 5.36 -20.85 -2.46
C ASP A 123 6.84 -20.84 -2.88
N ASP A 124 7.15 -20.87 -4.19
CA ASP A 124 8.52 -20.99 -4.70
C ASP A 124 9.18 -19.67 -5.14
N ASP A 125 8.43 -18.63 -5.54
CA ASP A 125 9.04 -17.40 -6.09
C ASP A 125 9.37 -16.32 -5.03
N LEU A 126 8.73 -16.36 -3.85
CA LEU A 126 8.98 -15.40 -2.77
C LEU A 126 10.36 -15.57 -2.12
N ILE A 127 10.90 -16.80 -2.07
CA ILE A 127 12.22 -17.10 -1.51
C ILE A 127 13.34 -16.52 -2.39
N ASN A 128 13.15 -16.52 -3.71
CA ASN A 128 14.13 -15.98 -4.67
C ASN A 128 14.14 -14.44 -4.71
N ILE A 129 12.98 -13.79 -4.57
CA ILE A 129 12.89 -12.32 -4.59
C ILE A 129 13.41 -11.70 -3.26
N LEU A 130 13.14 -12.34 -2.11
CA LEU A 130 13.63 -11.85 -0.82
C LEU A 130 15.15 -12.07 -0.63
N SER A 131 15.73 -13.08 -1.29
CA SER A 131 17.17 -13.33 -1.26
C SER A 131 17.99 -12.33 -2.10
N ASN A 132 17.35 -11.58 -3.01
CA ASN A 132 18.01 -10.64 -3.92
C ASN A 132 17.82 -9.16 -3.56
N ARG A 133 17.34 -8.82 -2.36
CA ARG A 133 17.41 -7.43 -1.88
C ARG A 133 18.88 -7.07 -1.58
N PRO A 134 19.42 -5.99 -2.19
CA PRO A 134 20.68 -5.43 -1.71
C PRO A 134 20.45 -5.01 -0.25
N LYS A 135 21.25 -5.54 0.67
CA LYS A 135 21.32 -5.03 2.04
C LYS A 135 21.92 -3.62 1.94
N GLU A 136 21.08 -2.60 1.78
CA GLU A 136 21.53 -1.21 1.88
C GLU A 136 22.03 -0.95 3.31
N ASN A 137 23.35 -0.98 3.42
CA ASN A 137 24.21 -0.21 4.31
C ASN A 137 23.62 0.25 5.64
N SER A 138 23.83 -0.56 6.68
CA SER A 138 23.97 -0.06 8.05
C SER A 138 25.45 0.14 8.40
N GLU A 139 26.19 0.88 7.57
CA GLU A 139 27.45 1.50 8.01
C GLU A 139 27.12 2.86 8.63
N VAL A 140 26.62 2.84 9.86
CA VAL A 140 26.59 4.03 10.70
C VAL A 140 28.03 4.34 11.09
N LYS A 141 28.63 5.27 10.35
CA LYS A 141 29.88 5.96 10.69
C LYS A 141 29.80 6.50 12.12
N LYS A 142 30.40 5.80 13.09
CA LYS A 142 30.84 6.41 14.35
C LYS A 142 32.07 7.29 14.07
N LYS A 143 31.85 8.51 13.58
CA LYS A 143 32.82 9.61 13.73
C LYS A 143 32.41 10.39 14.98
N SER A 144 33.15 10.17 16.06
CA SER A 144 33.31 11.12 17.16
C SER A 144 34.67 10.82 17.80
N LYS A 145 35.73 11.24 17.10
CA LYS A 145 37.04 11.45 17.71
C LYS A 145 36.98 12.89 18.20
N VAL A 146 36.60 13.06 19.47
CA VAL A 146 36.82 14.32 20.17
C VAL A 146 38.29 14.31 20.55
N GLU A 147 38.99 15.30 20.03
CA GLU A 147 40.38 15.60 20.32
C GLU A 147 40.49 16.07 21.77
N GLU A 148 41.34 15.41 22.55
CA GLU A 148 41.88 15.99 23.78
C GLU A 148 43.40 15.89 23.68
N ASN A 149 43.99 16.94 23.11
CA ASN A 149 45.41 17.25 23.21
C ASN A 149 45.60 17.97 24.54
N ILE A 150 46.22 17.32 25.52
CA ILE A 150 46.97 18.02 26.56
C ILE A 150 48.32 17.32 26.72
N HIS A 151 49.34 18.17 26.66
CA HIS A 151 50.78 17.94 26.64
C HIS A 151 51.30 16.96 27.69
N ASP A 152 52.29 16.16 27.26
CA ASP A 152 53.41 15.71 28.07
C ASP A 152 54.17 16.95 28.59
N ASP A 153 54.42 17.00 29.90
CA ASP A 153 55.63 17.62 30.43
C ASP A 153 56.22 16.69 31.49
N SER A 154 57.49 16.37 31.27
CA SER A 154 58.38 15.60 32.11
C SER A 154 58.52 16.16 33.53
N ASP A 155 58.80 15.24 34.45
CA ASP A 155 59.93 15.26 35.41
C ASP A 155 59.56 14.94 36.87
N CYS A 156 60.52 14.25 37.51
CA CYS A 156 60.83 14.23 38.95
C CYS A 156 60.00 13.26 39.85
N ILE A 157 60.53 12.40 40.74
CA ILE A 157 61.86 12.16 41.35
C ILE A 157 61.89 10.72 41.96
N HIS A 158 63.07 10.10 42.06
CA HIS A 158 63.43 9.09 43.06
C HIS A 158 64.12 9.77 44.25
#